data_AF-A0A4Q4DRM2-F1
#
_entry.id   AF-A0A4Q4DRM2-F1
#
_cell.length_a   1.000
_cell.length_b   1.000
_cell.length_c   1.000
_cell.angle_alpha   90.00
_cell.angle_beta   90.00
_cell.angle_gamma   90.00
#
_symmetry.space_group_name_H-M   'P 1'
#
loop_
_entity.id
_entity.type
_entity.pdbx_description
1 polymer ?
#
loop_
_entity_poly.entity_id
_entity_poly.type
_entity_poly.pdbx_seq_one_letter_code
_entity_poly.pdbx_strand_id
1 'polypeptide(L)'
;MSKEKESVLEGFKAFLMRGNVIDLAVAVVIGAAFTNVVNSVVKGLINPVVGAFGTQDLNKYSSCLKSPCKTNDAGEVVSGIPIMWGTVLSAVLTFVITAAVVYFLMVLPMSKYLARRARQQAAKEEVQEVTELSELEVLKEIRDTLISQRVSGTAVPGQATTGQATPGQTASGPNNPGQGNP
;
A
#
# COMPACT_ATOMS: atom_id res chain seq x y z
N MET A 1 -7.34 -50.63 4.64
CA MET A 1 -7.88 -49.38 4.05
C MET A 1 -7.36 -48.14 4.79
N SER A 2 -6.04 -47.92 4.81
CA SER A 2 -5.44 -46.82 5.61
C SER A 2 -4.64 -45.81 4.77
N LYS A 3 -4.46 -46.06 3.46
CA LYS A 3 -3.61 -45.25 2.58
C LYS A 3 -4.36 -44.14 1.82
N GLU A 4 -5.69 -44.20 1.77
CA GLU A 4 -6.51 -43.15 1.11
C GLU A 4 -6.77 -41.93 2.00
N LYS A 5 -6.74 -42.08 3.34
CA LYS A 5 -7.03 -40.97 4.27
C LYS A 5 -5.90 -39.93 4.31
N GLU A 6 -4.66 -40.29 3.99
CA GLU A 6 -3.54 -39.34 3.87
C GLU A 6 -3.70 -38.43 2.64
N SER A 7 -4.12 -38.99 1.50
CA SER A 7 -4.25 -38.26 0.22
C SER A 7 -5.24 -37.08 0.29
N VAL A 8 -6.42 -37.28 0.89
CA VAL A 8 -7.45 -36.24 0.97
C VAL A 8 -7.05 -35.14 1.96
N LEU A 9 -6.43 -35.51 3.09
CA LEU A 9 -5.96 -34.55 4.08
C LEU A 9 -4.77 -33.73 3.56
N GLU A 10 -3.84 -34.37 2.85
CA GLU A 10 -2.73 -33.69 2.17
C GLU A 10 -3.21 -32.77 1.06
N GLY A 11 -4.17 -33.23 0.24
CA GLY A 11 -4.81 -32.41 -0.80
C GLY A 11 -5.53 -31.20 -0.23
N PHE A 12 -6.23 -31.36 0.90
CA PHE A 12 -6.89 -30.26 1.61
C PHE A 12 -5.87 -29.29 2.24
N LYS A 13 -4.80 -29.81 2.86
CA LYS A 13 -3.70 -28.99 3.39
C LYS A 13 -3.03 -28.20 2.27
N ALA A 14 -2.74 -28.81 1.12
CA ALA A 14 -2.17 -28.15 -0.05
C ALA A 14 -3.10 -27.08 -0.63
N PHE A 15 -4.42 -27.30 -0.56
CA PHE A 15 -5.43 -26.31 -0.95
C PHE A 15 -5.47 -25.12 0.02
N LEU A 16 -5.45 -25.36 1.34
CA LEU A 16 -5.39 -24.30 2.34
C LEU A 16 -4.08 -23.52 2.26
N MET A 17 -2.94 -24.20 2.10
CA MET A 17 -1.62 -23.56 1.97
C MET A 17 -1.50 -22.66 0.74
N ARG A 18 -2.48 -22.68 -0.16
CA ARG A 18 -2.61 -21.71 -1.26
C ARG A 18 -3.04 -20.37 -0.66
N GLY A 19 -2.08 -19.46 -0.44
CA GLY A 19 -2.26 -18.21 0.34
C GLY A 19 -3.52 -17.40 0.03
N ASN A 20 -3.93 -17.34 -1.24
CA ASN A 20 -5.18 -16.67 -1.67
C ASN A 20 -6.46 -17.19 -0.96
N VAL A 21 -6.49 -18.47 -0.56
CA VAL A 21 -7.66 -19.06 0.13
C VAL A 21 -7.68 -18.69 1.61
N ILE A 22 -6.52 -18.73 2.28
CA ILE A 22 -6.41 -18.36 3.69
C ILE A 22 -6.76 -16.89 3.88
N ASP A 23 -6.23 -16.00 3.03
CA ASP A 23 -6.46 -14.56 3.16
C ASP A 23 -7.95 -14.22 2.97
N LEU A 24 -8.61 -14.85 2.00
CA LEU A 24 -10.06 -14.70 1.81
C LEU A 24 -10.86 -15.29 2.97
N ALA A 25 -10.50 -16.46 3.48
CA ALA A 25 -11.19 -17.09 4.60
C ALA A 25 -11.10 -16.22 5.86
N VAL A 26 -9.90 -15.70 6.17
CA VAL A 26 -9.67 -14.80 7.30
C VAL A 26 -10.47 -13.51 7.14
N ALA A 27 -10.48 -12.90 5.96
CA ALA A 27 -11.25 -11.69 5.69
C ALA A 27 -12.76 -11.89 5.96
N VAL A 28 -13.33 -13.00 5.51
CA VAL A 28 -14.77 -13.31 5.72
C VAL A 28 -15.09 -13.53 7.21
N VAL A 29 -14.27 -14.30 7.91
CA VAL A 29 -14.48 -14.60 9.35
C VAL A 29 -14.39 -13.34 10.19
N ILE A 30 -13.38 -12.50 9.96
CA ILE A 30 -13.21 -11.23 10.67
C ILE A 30 -14.37 -10.28 10.33
N GLY A 31 -14.78 -10.19 9.07
CA GLY A 31 -15.90 -9.36 8.64
C GLY A 31 -17.22 -9.75 9.33
N ALA A 32 -17.51 -11.05 9.43
CA ALA A 32 -18.70 -11.55 10.11
C ALA A 32 -18.66 -11.27 11.62
N ALA A 33 -17.52 -11.54 12.27
CA ALA A 33 -17.35 -11.27 13.70
C ALA A 33 -17.50 -9.77 14.03
N PHE A 34 -16.89 -8.91 13.22
CA PHE A 34 -16.97 -7.46 13.42
C PHE A 34 -18.39 -6.93 13.22
N THR A 35 -19.10 -7.41 12.19
CA THR A 35 -20.50 -7.06 11.94
C THR A 35 -21.38 -7.41 13.16
N ASN A 36 -21.14 -8.56 13.80
CA ASN A 36 -21.86 -8.95 15.01
C ASN A 36 -21.59 -8.04 16.21
N VAL A 37 -20.34 -7.55 16.37
CA VAL A 37 -19.98 -6.58 17.40
C VAL A 37 -20.75 -5.28 17.18
N VAL A 38 -20.73 -4.74 15.96
CA VAL A 38 -21.44 -3.50 15.66
C VAL A 38 -22.95 -3.67 15.85
N ASN A 39 -23.53 -4.77 15.36
CA ASN A 39 -24.95 -5.07 15.55
C ASN A 39 -25.33 -5.13 17.05
N SER A 40 -24.48 -5.72 17.88
CA SER A 40 -24.70 -5.78 19.34
C SER A 40 -24.69 -4.39 19.97
N VAL A 41 -23.79 -3.51 19.54
CA VAL A 41 -23.74 -2.12 20.03
C VAL A 41 -24.97 -1.34 19.56
N VAL A 42 -25.36 -1.47 18.29
CA VAL A 42 -26.55 -0.79 17.77
C VAL A 42 -27.80 -1.25 18.50
N LYS A 43 -27.99 -2.57 18.65
CA LYS A 43 -29.15 -3.13 19.36
C LYS A 43 -29.14 -2.82 20.86
N GLY A 44 -27.98 -2.86 21.51
CA GLY A 44 -27.84 -2.75 22.95
C GLY A 44 -27.77 -1.31 23.48
N LEU A 45 -27.25 -0.37 22.69
CA LEU A 45 -27.05 1.01 23.12
C LEU A 45 -27.86 2.00 22.28
N ILE A 46 -27.78 1.89 20.95
CA ILE A 46 -28.37 2.90 20.06
C ILE A 46 -29.89 2.76 19.98
N ASN A 47 -30.40 1.53 19.79
CA ASN A 47 -31.85 1.29 19.70
C ASN A 47 -32.60 1.75 20.97
N PRO A 48 -32.13 1.48 22.20
CA PRO A 48 -32.74 2.02 23.41
C PRO A 48 -32.67 3.55 23.49
N VAL A 49 -31.54 4.16 23.10
CA VAL A 49 -31.39 5.62 23.11
C VAL A 49 -32.34 6.28 22.11
N VAL A 50 -32.38 5.80 20.86
CA VAL A 50 -33.30 6.32 19.84
C VAL A 50 -34.75 5.99 20.20
N GLY A 51 -35.01 4.85 20.83
CA GLY A 51 -36.33 4.48 21.35
C GLY A 51 -36.76 5.27 22.59
N ALA A 52 -35.83 5.90 23.32
CA ALA A 52 -36.12 6.79 24.43
C ALA A 52 -36.39 8.23 23.97
N PHE A 53 -35.77 8.68 22.88
CA PHE A 53 -36.03 9.99 22.26
C PHE A 53 -37.14 9.94 21.19
N GLY A 54 -37.49 8.75 20.68
CA GLY A 54 -38.62 8.47 19.78
C GLY A 54 -39.73 7.64 20.46
N THR A 55 -40.75 7.19 19.72
CA THR A 55 -41.75 6.27 20.29
C THR A 55 -41.08 4.93 20.61
N GLN A 56 -41.54 4.31 21.68
CA GLN A 56 -41.07 3.04 22.23
C GLN A 56 -40.92 1.96 21.12
N ASP A 57 -39.67 1.62 20.81
CA ASP A 57 -39.19 0.68 19.78
C ASP A 57 -39.41 1.07 18.31
N LEU A 58 -38.32 1.43 17.62
CA LEU A 58 -38.30 1.61 16.16
C LEU A 58 -38.84 0.37 15.41
N ASN A 59 -38.60 -0.83 15.92
CA ASN A 59 -39.05 -2.07 15.28
C ASN A 59 -40.56 -2.30 15.37
N LYS A 60 -41.28 -1.59 16.26
CA LYS A 60 -42.73 -1.73 16.45
C LYS A 60 -43.57 -0.82 15.57
N TYR A 61 -42.93 0.09 14.82
CA TYR A 61 -43.63 0.87 13.82
C TYR A 61 -44.15 -0.04 12.70
N SER A 62 -45.45 -0.30 12.75
CA SER A 62 -46.18 -1.02 11.72
C SER A 62 -47.31 -0.15 11.19
N SER A 63 -47.55 -0.22 9.88
CA SER A 63 -48.68 0.44 9.23
C SER A 63 -49.52 -0.61 8.53
N CYS A 64 -50.84 -0.49 8.64
CA CYS A 64 -51.76 -1.54 8.21
C CYS A 64 -52.34 -1.24 6.84
N LEU A 65 -51.95 -2.04 5.85
CA LEU A 65 -52.34 -1.84 4.46
C LEU A 65 -53.78 -2.30 4.19
N LYS A 66 -54.32 -3.23 5.00
CA LYS A 66 -55.71 -3.70 4.93
C LYS A 66 -56.23 -4.04 6.32
N SER A 67 -57.34 -3.39 6.72
CA SER A 67 -57.99 -3.57 8.01
C SER A 67 -58.84 -4.85 8.05
N PRO A 68 -59.00 -5.53 9.21
CA PRO A 68 -58.35 -5.26 10.49
C PRO A 68 -57.01 -5.99 10.62
N CYS A 69 -55.96 -5.24 10.96
CA CYS A 69 -54.74 -5.83 11.49
C CYS A 69 -54.95 -6.19 12.95
N LYS A 70 -55.05 -7.49 13.24
CA LYS A 70 -54.98 -7.97 14.62
C LYS A 70 -53.70 -8.78 14.77
N THR A 71 -52.88 -8.39 15.73
CA THR A 71 -51.67 -9.12 16.12
C THR A 71 -51.96 -9.82 17.44
N ASN A 72 -51.60 -11.10 17.59
CA ASN A 72 -51.71 -11.81 18.86
C ASN A 72 -50.57 -11.39 19.82
N ASP A 73 -50.65 -11.81 21.09
CA ASP A 73 -49.60 -11.60 22.10
C ASP A 73 -48.24 -12.26 21.74
N ALA A 74 -48.23 -13.14 20.74
CA ALA A 74 -47.02 -13.76 20.19
C ALA A 74 -46.40 -12.97 19.01
N GLY A 75 -47.00 -11.84 18.60
CA GLY A 75 -46.51 -10.99 17.50
C GLY A 75 -46.86 -11.49 16.09
N GLU A 76 -47.69 -12.53 15.98
CA GLU A 76 -48.17 -13.05 14.70
C GLU A 76 -49.44 -12.34 14.24
N VAL A 77 -49.52 -12.13 12.94
CA VAL A 77 -50.61 -11.42 12.27
C VAL A 77 -51.79 -12.39 12.10
N VAL A 78 -52.80 -12.25 12.93
CA VAL A 78 -54.01 -13.09 12.94
C VAL A 78 -55.00 -12.66 11.86
N SER A 79 -54.94 -11.39 11.44
CA SER A 79 -55.71 -10.83 10.32
C SER A 79 -55.01 -9.56 9.82
N GLY A 80 -55.08 -9.27 8.52
CA GLY A 80 -54.49 -8.08 7.88
C GLY A 80 -53.08 -8.29 7.29
N ILE A 81 -52.55 -7.28 6.59
CA ILE A 81 -51.17 -7.23 6.08
C ILE A 81 -50.46 -6.03 6.74
N PRO A 82 -49.73 -6.22 7.85
CA PRO A 82 -48.97 -5.16 8.49
C PRO A 82 -47.63 -4.98 7.79
N ILE A 83 -47.33 -3.72 7.45
CA ILE A 83 -46.01 -3.30 6.97
C ILE A 83 -45.20 -2.84 8.17
N MET A 84 -44.25 -3.65 8.60
CA MET A 84 -43.28 -3.35 9.66
C MET A 84 -42.16 -2.43 9.13
N TRP A 85 -42.48 -1.21 8.72
CA TRP A 85 -41.48 -0.26 8.20
C TRP A 85 -40.42 0.14 9.24
N GLY A 86 -40.75 -0.05 10.52
CA GLY A 86 -39.85 0.12 11.64
C GLY A 86 -38.59 -0.74 11.62
N THR A 87 -38.69 -1.99 11.17
CA THR A 87 -37.52 -2.89 11.08
C THR A 87 -36.57 -2.46 9.96
N VAL A 88 -37.12 -1.91 8.87
CA VAL A 88 -36.34 -1.34 7.76
C VAL A 88 -35.56 -0.12 8.23
N LEU A 89 -36.20 0.79 8.97
CA LEU A 89 -35.54 1.98 9.52
C LEU A 89 -34.41 1.60 10.50
N SER A 90 -34.66 0.60 11.35
CA SER A 90 -33.67 0.01 12.26
C SER A 90 -32.49 -0.61 11.49
N ALA A 91 -32.74 -1.33 10.40
CA ALA A 91 -31.70 -1.89 9.54
C ALA A 91 -30.87 -0.82 8.83
N VAL A 92 -31.51 0.24 8.32
CA VAL A 92 -30.83 1.39 7.70
C VAL A 92 -29.96 2.11 8.72
N LEU A 93 -30.46 2.36 9.93
CA LEU A 93 -29.69 2.98 11.00
C LEU A 93 -28.46 2.13 11.36
N THR A 94 -28.65 0.81 11.51
CA THR A 94 -27.56 -0.14 11.76
C THR A 94 -26.51 -0.11 10.65
N PHE A 95 -26.94 -0.06 9.39
CA PHE A 95 -26.05 0.04 8.24
C PHE A 95 -25.24 1.35 8.24
N VAL A 96 -25.88 2.49 8.48
CA VAL A 96 -25.19 3.80 8.53
C VAL A 96 -24.16 3.85 9.64
N ILE A 97 -24.49 3.32 10.83
CA ILE A 97 -23.55 3.27 11.96
C ILE A 97 -22.38 2.33 11.65
N THR A 98 -22.66 1.15 11.10
CA THR A 98 -21.61 0.20 10.70
C THR A 98 -20.68 0.82 9.67
N ALA A 99 -21.22 1.47 8.64
CA ALA A 99 -20.44 2.17 7.64
C ALA A 99 -19.59 3.29 8.25
N ALA A 100 -20.15 4.08 9.17
CA ALA A 100 -19.43 5.14 9.86
C ALA A 100 -18.26 4.60 10.70
N VAL A 101 -18.48 3.52 11.46
CA VAL A 101 -17.43 2.89 12.28
C VAL A 101 -16.33 2.30 11.39
N VAL A 102 -16.68 1.55 10.34
CA VAL A 102 -15.71 0.98 9.40
C VAL A 102 -14.92 2.10 8.71
N TYR A 103 -15.58 3.15 8.27
CA TYR A 103 -14.93 4.28 7.62
C TYR A 103 -13.95 4.97 8.57
N PHE A 104 -14.38 5.28 9.80
CA PHE A 104 -13.55 6.02 10.75
C PHE A 104 -12.40 5.19 11.33
N LEU A 105 -12.62 3.90 11.63
CA LEU A 105 -11.61 3.04 12.26
C LEU A 105 -10.71 2.29 11.29
N MET A 106 -11.16 2.02 10.05
CA MET A 106 -10.32 1.35 9.05
C MET A 106 -9.93 2.30 7.91
N VAL A 107 -10.89 2.90 7.21
CA VAL A 107 -10.60 3.66 5.99
C VAL A 107 -9.80 4.93 6.27
N LEU A 108 -10.12 5.64 7.34
CA LEU A 108 -9.46 6.89 7.71
C LEU A 108 -8.00 6.68 8.17
N PRO A 109 -7.65 5.72 9.06
CA PRO A 109 -6.26 5.43 9.36
C PRO A 109 -5.52 4.78 8.18
N MET A 110 -6.18 3.92 7.39
CA MET A 110 -5.57 3.34 6.20
C MET A 110 -5.23 4.41 5.17
N SER A 111 -6.13 5.35 4.90
CA SER A 111 -5.88 6.49 3.98
C SER A 111 -4.80 7.43 4.52
N LYS A 112 -4.78 7.72 5.83
CA LYS A 112 -3.69 8.48 6.47
C LYS A 112 -2.35 7.74 6.37
N TYR A 113 -2.34 6.43 6.56
CA TYR A 113 -1.14 5.60 6.47
C TYR A 113 -0.64 5.51 5.04
N LEU A 114 -1.53 5.28 4.08
CA LEU A 114 -1.21 5.21 2.66
C LEU A 114 -0.73 6.56 2.14
N ALA A 115 -1.32 7.68 2.59
CA ALA A 115 -0.82 9.02 2.29
C ALA A 115 0.59 9.28 2.85
N ARG A 116 0.92 8.71 4.03
CA ARG A 116 2.27 8.78 4.60
C ARG A 116 3.25 7.89 3.84
N ARG A 117 2.86 6.68 3.46
CA ARG A 117 3.69 5.78 2.65
C ARG A 117 3.88 6.28 1.22
N ALA A 118 2.85 6.86 0.60
CA ALA A 118 2.95 7.46 -0.73
C ALA A 118 3.94 8.63 -0.73
N ARG A 119 4.01 9.44 0.34
CA ARG A 119 5.05 10.47 0.49
C ARG A 119 6.45 9.88 0.66
N GLN A 120 6.58 8.76 1.37
CA GLN A 120 7.87 8.08 1.52
C GLN A 120 8.30 7.32 0.26
N GLN A 121 7.35 6.78 -0.50
CA GLN A 121 7.58 6.11 -1.77
C GLN A 121 7.89 7.13 -2.86
N ALA A 122 7.16 8.24 -2.95
CA ALA A 122 7.49 9.36 -3.83
C ALA A 122 8.89 9.93 -3.50
N ALA A 123 9.23 10.12 -2.22
CA ALA A 123 10.59 10.54 -1.86
C ALA A 123 11.65 9.49 -2.19
N LYS A 124 11.34 8.20 -2.13
CA LYS A 124 12.27 7.13 -2.49
C LYS A 124 12.42 6.99 -4.01
N GLU A 125 11.34 7.18 -4.75
CA GLU A 125 11.28 7.15 -6.21
C GLU A 125 11.95 8.39 -6.80
N GLU A 126 11.76 9.57 -6.21
CA GLU A 126 12.45 10.81 -6.55
C GLU A 126 13.96 10.72 -6.24
N VAL A 127 14.36 10.13 -5.11
CA VAL A 127 15.78 9.86 -4.82
C VAL A 127 16.36 8.82 -5.78
N GLN A 128 15.60 7.79 -6.15
CA GLN A 128 16.04 6.77 -7.09
C GLN A 128 16.19 7.33 -8.51
N GLU A 129 15.23 8.14 -8.97
CA GLU A 129 15.28 8.84 -10.25
C GLU A 129 16.44 9.85 -10.30
N VAL A 130 16.68 10.62 -9.23
CA VAL A 130 17.83 11.54 -9.14
C VAL A 130 19.16 10.79 -9.12
N THR A 131 19.23 9.61 -8.47
CA THR A 131 20.45 8.80 -8.43
C THR A 131 20.73 8.18 -9.81
N GLU A 132 19.71 7.67 -10.51
CA GLU A 132 19.87 7.13 -11.87
C GLU A 132 20.27 8.21 -12.87
N LEU A 133 19.71 9.43 -12.77
CA LEU A 133 20.13 10.56 -13.61
C LEU A 133 21.59 10.98 -13.32
N SER A 134 22.01 10.99 -12.06
CA SER A 134 23.40 11.29 -11.68
C SER A 134 24.39 10.23 -12.19
N GLU A 135 24.05 8.95 -12.15
CA GLU A 135 24.89 7.88 -12.68
C GLU A 135 25.04 7.99 -14.20
N LEU A 136 23.94 8.26 -14.91
CA LEU A 136 23.95 8.48 -16.36
C LEU A 136 24.79 9.71 -16.77
N GLU A 137 24.77 10.77 -15.97
CA GLU A 137 25.58 11.98 -16.21
C GLU A 137 27.07 11.70 -15.99
N VAL A 138 27.44 10.99 -14.93
CA VAL A 138 28.82 10.55 -14.69
C VAL A 138 29.33 9.65 -15.82
N LEU A 139 28.50 8.70 -16.31
CA LEU A 139 28.85 7.84 -17.44
C LEU A 139 29.09 8.65 -18.72
N LYS A 140 28.32 9.73 -18.93
CA LYS A 140 28.47 10.63 -20.07
C LYS A 140 29.76 11.44 -19.99
N GLU A 141 30.09 11.94 -18.79
CA GLU A 141 31.32 12.70 -18.54
C GLU A 141 32.58 11.83 -18.70
N ILE A 142 32.54 10.57 -18.26
CA ILE A 142 33.61 9.57 -18.49
C ILE A 142 33.77 9.27 -19.99
N ARG A 143 32.66 9.11 -20.73
CA ARG A 143 32.71 8.89 -22.18
C ARG A 143 33.36 10.07 -22.89
N ASP A 144 32.99 11.29 -22.52
CA ASP A 144 33.48 12.50 -23.18
C ASP A 144 34.97 12.75 -22.84
N THR A 145 35.41 12.45 -21.61
CA THR A 145 36.84 12.46 -21.24
C THR A 145 37.64 11.38 -21.98
N LEU A 146 37.10 10.18 -22.18
CA LEU A 146 37.76 9.13 -22.97
C LEU A 146 37.87 9.47 -24.45
N ILE A 147 36.84 10.11 -25.03
CA ILE A 147 36.89 10.63 -26.40
C ILE A 147 37.98 11.70 -26.52
N SER A 148 38.04 12.63 -25.56
CA SER A 148 39.05 13.69 -25.53
C SER A 148 40.48 13.14 -25.40
N GLN A 149 40.70 12.11 -24.59
CA GLN A 149 42.00 11.42 -24.50
C GLN A 149 42.33 10.65 -25.77
N ARG A 150 41.36 9.98 -26.41
CA ARG A 150 41.57 9.29 -27.70
C ARG A 150 41.96 10.27 -28.80
N VAL A 151 41.27 11.41 -28.90
CA VAL A 151 41.59 12.45 -29.89
C VAL A 151 42.97 13.05 -29.62
N SER A 152 43.33 13.27 -28.35
CA SER A 152 44.66 13.73 -27.93
C SER A 152 45.77 12.68 -28.22
N GLY A 153 45.46 11.40 -28.12
CA GLY A 153 46.36 10.28 -28.45
C GLY A 153 46.51 9.99 -29.95
N THR A 154 45.76 10.68 -30.81
CA THR A 154 45.87 10.54 -32.28
C THR A 154 46.76 11.62 -32.92
N ALA A 155 47.34 12.53 -32.11
CA ALA A 155 48.42 13.40 -32.55
C ALA A 155 49.72 12.60 -32.68
N VAL A 156 49.96 12.04 -33.86
CA VAL A 156 51.22 11.41 -34.27
C VAL A 156 52.34 12.45 -34.23
N PRO A 157 53.39 12.33 -33.39
CA PRO A 157 54.64 13.04 -33.61
C PRO A 157 55.46 12.20 -34.59
N GLY A 158 55.23 12.41 -35.88
CA GLY A 158 56.11 11.94 -36.92
C GLY A 158 57.09 13.05 -37.30
N GLN A 159 58.38 12.75 -37.11
CA GLN A 159 59.48 13.13 -38.02
C GLN A 159 60.34 14.37 -37.70
N ALA A 160 61.49 14.11 -37.06
CA ALA A 160 62.75 14.81 -37.35
C ALA A 160 63.92 13.80 -37.34
N THR A 161 64.23 13.30 -38.53
CA THR A 161 65.57 12.98 -39.09
C THR A 161 66.64 12.32 -38.22
N THR A 162 66.95 11.07 -38.59
CA THR A 162 68.25 10.41 -38.45
C THR A 162 69.37 11.21 -39.12
N GLY A 163 70.45 11.49 -38.38
CA GLY A 163 71.70 12.05 -38.87
C GLY A 163 72.86 11.89 -37.88
N GLN A 164 73.54 10.73 -37.97
CA GLN A 164 75.00 10.60 -37.98
C GLN A 164 75.87 10.91 -36.72
N ALA A 165 76.70 9.89 -36.39
CA ALA A 165 78.02 9.89 -35.75
C ALA A 165 78.19 9.84 -34.20
N THR A 166 78.69 8.68 -33.75
CA THR A 166 79.44 8.31 -32.52
C THR A 166 80.80 9.08 -32.41
N PRO A 167 81.66 8.94 -31.37
CA PRO A 167 81.55 8.96 -29.88
C PRO A 167 82.44 10.04 -29.19
N GLY A 168 82.24 10.28 -27.88
CA GLY A 168 83.35 10.58 -26.94
C GLY A 168 83.40 11.95 -26.22
N GLN A 169 84.01 11.91 -25.02
CA GLN A 169 84.58 13.00 -24.19
C GLN A 169 83.59 13.88 -23.39
N THR A 170 83.47 13.65 -22.06
CA THR A 170 84.20 14.32 -20.96
C THR A 170 84.12 15.85 -20.97
N ALA A 171 83.49 16.44 -19.94
CA ALA A 171 84.09 17.46 -19.06
C ALA A 171 83.03 18.25 -18.25
N SER A 172 83.22 18.26 -16.92
CA SER A 172 83.06 19.39 -15.97
C SER A 172 81.74 20.20 -15.87
N GLY A 173 81.15 20.22 -14.65
CA GLY A 173 80.28 21.32 -14.17
C GLY A 173 81.09 22.60 -13.85
N PRO A 174 80.67 23.51 -12.95
CA PRO A 174 79.36 23.77 -12.33
C PRO A 174 78.85 25.22 -12.58
N ASN A 175 77.62 25.59 -12.19
CA ASN A 175 77.33 26.87 -11.50
C ASN A 175 75.84 27.12 -11.18
N ASN A 176 75.57 27.22 -9.88
CA ASN A 176 74.56 28.08 -9.21
C ASN A 176 74.92 29.57 -9.50
N PRO A 177 74.11 30.64 -9.28
CA PRO A 177 73.14 30.79 -8.18
C PRO A 177 71.85 31.61 -8.43
N GLY A 178 70.90 31.52 -7.49
CA GLY A 178 70.34 32.76 -6.91
C GLY A 178 68.82 32.96 -6.95
N GLN A 179 68.26 33.05 -5.73
CA GLN A 179 67.16 33.94 -5.29
C GLN A 179 65.74 33.61 -5.77
N GLY A 180 64.71 33.47 -4.93
CA GLY A 180 64.53 33.86 -3.53
C GLY A 180 63.57 35.06 -3.38
N ASN A 181 62.27 34.77 -3.23
CA ASN A 181 61.22 35.53 -2.52
C ASN A 181 60.88 36.96 -3.04
N PRO A 182 59.91 37.72 -2.47
CA PRO A 182 59.14 37.57 -1.21
C PRO A 182 57.81 36.79 -1.29
#